data_AF-A0A426DD70-F1
#
_entry.id   AF-A0A426DD70-F1
#
_cell.length_a   1.000
_cell.length_b   1.000
_cell.length_c   1.000
_cell.angle_alpha   90.00
_cell.angle_beta   90.00
_cell.angle_gamma   90.00
#
_symmetry.space_group_name_H-M   'P 1'
#
loop_
_entity.id
_entity.type
_entity.pdbx_description
1 polymer ?
#
loop_
_entity_poly.entity_id
_entity_poly.type
_entity_poly.pdbx_seq_one_letter_code
_entity_poly.pdbx_strand_id
1 'polypeptide(L)' 'MCQAIREIRMEERKIGEQDGELKKAREAAGKLYEMGLDTDKIAQAVGYAVETVKGWLGLS' A
#
# COMPACT_ATOMS: atom_id res chain seq x y z
N MET A 1 -28.84 -1.19 24.88
CA MET A 1 -27.50 -1.41 24.31
C MET A 1 -27.48 -0.78 22.92
N CYS A 2 -26.70 0.29 22.71
CA CYS A 2 -26.62 0.92 21.38
C CYS A 2 -25.92 0.00 20.39
N GLN A 3 -26.63 -0.45 19.34
CA GLN A 3 -26.06 -1.20 18.23
C GLN A 3 -25.14 -0.35 17.33
N ALA A 4 -25.34 0.97 17.28
CA ALA A 4 -24.62 1.88 16.37
C ALA A 4 -23.10 2.01 16.63
N ILE A 5 -22.62 1.79 17.85
CA ILE A 5 -21.19 1.97 18.18
C ILE A 5 -20.33 0.78 17.73
N ARG A 6 -20.93 -0.41 17.54
CA ARG A 6 -20.18 -1.62 17.15
C ARG A 6 -19.77 -1.62 15.68
N GLU A 7 -20.57 -1.00 14.82
CA GLU A 7 -20.30 -0.96 13.37
C GLU A 7 -19.16 0.00 13.03
N ILE A 8 -19.12 1.18 13.66
CA ILE A 8 -18.03 2.16 13.48
C ILE A 8 -16.66 1.55 13.86
N ARG A 9 -16.59 0.80 14.96
CA ARG A 9 -15.34 0.20 15.47
C ARG A 9 -14.78 -0.95 14.61
N MET A 10 -15.58 -1.51 13.70
CA MET A 10 -15.16 -2.56 12.75
C MET A 10 -14.68 -1.93 11.44
N GLU A 11 -15.36 -0.88 10.98
CA GLU A 11 -14.97 -0.12 9.78
C GLU A 11 -13.60 0.55 9.97
N GLU A 12 -13.37 1.19 11.12
CA GLU A 12 -12.13 1.92 11.43
C GLU A 12 -10.89 1.02 11.46
N ARG A 13 -11.03 -0.22 11.96
CA ARG A 13 -9.93 -1.19 11.96
C ARG A 13 -9.58 -1.65 10.54
N LYS A 14 -10.60 -1.95 9.74
CA LYS A 14 -10.42 -2.43 8.37
C LYS A 14 -9.80 -1.37 7.46
N ILE A 15 -10.17 -0.11 7.64
CA ILE A 15 -9.57 1.04 6.94
C ILE A 15 -8.11 1.24 7.35
N GLY A 16 -7.82 1.18 8.67
CA GLY A 16 -6.45 1.33 9.17
C GLY A 16 -5.50 0.21 8.70
N GLU A 17 -5.99 -1.01 8.58
CA GLU A 17 -5.20 -2.14 8.06
C GLU A 17 -4.89 -1.97 6.57
N GLN A 18 -5.87 -1.57 5.75
CA GLN A 18 -5.65 -1.34 4.32
C GLN A 18 -4.71 -0.16 4.04
N ASP A 19 -4.83 0.94 4.80
CA ASP A 19 -3.94 2.10 4.65
C ASP A 19 -2.50 1.75 5.08
N GLY A 20 -2.36 0.95 6.13
CA GLY A 20 -1.07 0.44 6.60
C GLY A 20 -0.37 -0.48 5.57
N GLU A 21 -1.13 -1.36 4.92
CA GLU A 21 -0.63 -2.25 3.85
C GLU A 21 -0.16 -1.44 2.63
N LEU A 22 -0.97 -0.47 2.19
CA LEU A 22 -0.62 0.41 1.07
C LEU A 22 0.64 1.22 1.35
N LYS A 23 0.73 1.81 2.56
CA LYS A 23 1.90 2.60 2.97
C LYS A 23 3.18 1.75 3.00
N LYS A 24 3.12 0.53 3.56
CA LYS A 24 4.26 -0.41 3.57
C LYS A 24 4.69 -0.79 2.16
N ALA A 25 3.74 -1.09 1.26
CA ALA A 25 4.05 -1.42 -0.13
C ALA A 25 4.74 -0.25 -0.85
N ARG A 26 4.27 0.99 -0.62
CA ARG A 26 4.88 2.19 -1.17
C ARG A 26 6.29 2.45 -0.64
N GLU A 27 6.51 2.32 0.66
CA GLU A 27 7.83 2.46 1.27
C GLU A 27 8.81 1.39 0.79
N ALA A 28 8.34 0.14 0.66
CA ALA A 28 9.13 -0.95 0.11
C ALA A 28 9.50 -0.69 -1.36
N ALA A 29 8.55 -0.23 -2.17
CA ALA A 29 8.80 0.13 -3.56
C ALA A 29 9.88 1.21 -3.70
N GLY A 30 9.81 2.27 -2.89
CA GLY A 30 10.82 3.32 -2.85
C GLY A 30 12.21 2.79 -2.52
N LYS A 31 12.34 2.01 -1.44
CA LYS A 31 13.63 1.44 -1.03
C LYS A 31 14.24 0.53 -2.09
N LEU A 32 13.42 -0.34 -2.69
CA LEU A 32 13.90 -1.24 -3.75
C LEU A 32 14.35 -0.47 -4.99
N TYR A 33 13.65 0.62 -5.33
CA TYR A 33 14.05 1.50 -6.43
C TYR A 33 15.36 2.25 -6.13
N GLU A 34 15.54 2.75 -4.90
CA GLU A 34 16.80 3.35 -4.44
C GLU A 34 17.97 2.35 -4.46
N MET A 35 17.70 1.06 -4.28
CA MET A 35 18.68 -0.02 -4.43
C MET A 35 18.98 -0.38 -5.90
N GLY A 36 18.33 0.27 -6.86
CA GLY A 36 18.54 0.07 -8.29
C GLY A 36 17.76 -1.09 -8.90
N LEU A 37 16.69 -1.56 -8.25
CA LEU A 37 15.82 -2.57 -8.87
C LEU A 37 14.92 -1.96 -9.95
N ASP A 38 14.69 -2.76 -11.00
CA ASP A 38 13.71 -2.45 -12.03
C ASP A 38 12.29 -2.35 -11.45
N THR A 39 11.51 -1.39 -11.95
CA THR A 39 10.12 -1.18 -11.51
C THR A 39 9.23 -2.42 -11.68
N ASP A 40 9.51 -3.27 -12.67
CA ASP A 40 8.79 -4.52 -12.92
C ASP A 40 9.00 -5.56 -11.81
N LYS A 41 10.26 -5.71 -11.36
CA LYS A 41 10.62 -6.59 -10.24
C LYS A 41 10.05 -6.06 -8.93
N ILE A 42 10.06 -4.73 -8.76
CA ILE A 42 9.46 -4.08 -7.60
C ILE A 42 7.97 -4.35 -7.55
N ALA A 43 7.27 -4.20 -8.67
CA ALA A 43 5.83 -4.50 -8.80
C ALA A 43 5.49 -5.94 -8.39
N GLN A 44 6.28 -6.92 -8.86
CA GLN A 44 6.17 -8.30 -8.39
C GLN A 44 6.43 -8.45 -6.88
N ALA A 45 7.46 -7.79 -6.36
CA ALA A 45 7.85 -7.90 -4.95
C ALA A 45 6.80 -7.31 -3.99
N VAL A 46 6.17 -6.19 -4.37
CA VAL A 46 5.15 -5.51 -3.56
C VAL A 46 3.73 -6.00 -3.85
N GLY A 47 3.52 -6.75 -4.94
CA GLY A 47 2.23 -7.33 -5.31
C GLY A 47 1.25 -6.35 -5.97
N TYR A 48 1.76 -5.30 -6.61
CA TYR A 48 0.94 -4.28 -7.28
C TYR A 48 1.29 -4.18 -8.76
N ALA A 49 0.43 -3.55 -9.55
CA ALA A 49 0.70 -3.31 -10.96
C ALA A 49 1.89 -2.35 -11.15
N VAL A 50 2.66 -2.56 -12.22
CA VAL A 50 3.82 -1.72 -12.56
C VAL A 50 3.43 -0.24 -12.69
N GLU A 51 2.27 0.06 -13.28
CA GLU A 51 1.76 1.43 -13.40
C GLU A 51 1.50 2.08 -12.03
N THR A 52 0.95 1.33 -11.08
CA THR A 52 0.74 1.80 -9.70
C THR A 52 2.07 2.13 -9.03
N VAL A 53 3.06 1.25 -9.17
CA VAL A 53 4.40 1.46 -8.61
C VAL A 53 5.09 2.65 -9.27
N LYS A 54 4.98 2.83 -10.59
CA LYS A 54 5.49 4.01 -11.30
C LYS A 54 4.88 5.31 -10.75
N GLY A 55 3.56 5.31 -10.50
CA GLY A 55 2.89 6.44 -9.87
C GLY A 55 3.41 6.75 -8.46
N TRP A 56 3.74 5.73 -7.66
CA TRP A 56 4.34 5.91 -6.34
C TRP A 56 5.76 6.47 -6.38
N LEU A 57 6.55 6.03 -7.37
CA LEU A 57 7.95 6.43 -7.58
C LEU A 57 8.08 7.77 -8.33
N GLY A 58 6.97 8.37 -8.77
CA GLY A 58 6.99 9.62 -9.54
C GLY A 58 7.55 9.46 -10.96
N LEU A 59 7.46 8.25 -11.53
CA LEU A 59 7.93 7.91 -12.88
C LEU A 59 6.82 8.04 -13.94
N SER A 60 5.73 8.76 -13.63
CA SER A 60 4.62 9.06 -14.54
C SER A 60 5.02 10.03 -15.64
#